data_AF-A0A0B1T3Q7-F1
#
_entry.id   AF-A0A0B1T3Q7-F1
#
_cell.length_a   1.000
_cell.length_b   1.000
_cell.length_c   1.000
_cell.angle_alpha   90.00
_cell.angle_beta   90.00
_cell.angle_gamma   90.00
#
_symmetry.space_group_name_H-M   'P 1'
#
loop_
_entity.id
_entity.type
_entity.pdbx_description
1 polymer ?
#
loop_
_entity_poly.entity_id
_entity_poly.type
_entity_poly.pdbx_seq_one_letter_code
_entity_poly.pdbx_strand_id
1 'polypeptide(L)'
;MPRLMSYVIGPMRTMAMDDVEFVLLKAILLFAEDHGLSSEGKAVVAKSKERFLNALYAYVRNQKVDDAPHATCRVAKFMLLLSALTALNHLMKEEVQMMSLFNIIEFDELIQTCHKSTPPICSSPSR
;
A
#
# COMPACT_ATOMS: atom_id res chain seq x y z
N MET A 1 -2.39 -8.74 16.24
CA MET A 1 -2.44 -9.56 15.01
C MET A 1 -3.81 -10.07 14.52
N PRO A 2 -4.90 -10.17 15.31
CA PRO A 2 -6.20 -10.66 14.79
C PRO A 2 -6.77 -9.84 13.62
N ARG A 3 -6.52 -8.52 13.61
CA ARG A 3 -7.01 -7.60 12.58
C ARG A 3 -6.36 -7.81 11.20
N LEU A 4 -5.06 -8.12 11.15
CA LEU A 4 -4.39 -8.45 9.88
C LEU A 4 -4.97 -9.74 9.28
N MET A 5 -5.21 -10.74 10.13
CA MET A 5 -5.80 -12.02 9.71
C MET A 5 -7.21 -11.86 9.15
N SER A 6 -8.02 -11.01 9.78
CA SER A 6 -9.43 -10.82 9.39
C SER A 6 -9.63 -9.83 8.25
N TYR A 7 -8.90 -8.71 8.21
CA TYR A 7 -9.11 -7.67 7.19
C TYR A 7 -8.25 -7.80 5.95
N VAL A 8 -7.16 -8.56 5.99
CA VAL A 8 -6.23 -8.70 4.85
C VAL A 8 -6.15 -10.17 4.42
N ILE A 9 -5.70 -11.06 5.30
CA ILE A 9 -5.43 -12.45 4.92
C ILE A 9 -6.72 -13.22 4.60
N GLY A 10 -7.79 -13.00 5.37
CA GLY A 10 -9.12 -13.57 5.12
C GLY A 10 -9.63 -13.23 3.72
N PRO A 11 -9.77 -11.94 3.35
CA PRO A 11 -10.19 -11.55 2.02
C PRO A 11 -9.27 -12.05 0.90
N MET A 12 -7.94 -12.06 1.09
CA MET A 12 -7.00 -12.65 0.12
C MET A 12 -7.33 -14.12 -0.16
N ARG A 13 -7.60 -14.90 0.91
CA ARG A 13 -8.01 -16.31 0.80
C ARG A 13 -9.37 -16.46 0.13
N THR A 14 -10.38 -15.69 0.56
CA THR A 14 -11.74 -15.75 -0.01
C THR A 14 -11.76 -15.41 -1.50
N MET A 15 -10.90 -14.49 -1.93
CA MET A 15 -10.78 -14.12 -3.33
C MET A 15 -9.92 -15.09 -4.15
N ALA A 16 -9.31 -16.11 -3.52
CA ALA A 16 -8.32 -16.98 -4.15
C ALA A 16 -7.26 -16.15 -4.90
N MET A 17 -6.68 -15.18 -4.19
CA MET A 17 -5.63 -14.31 -4.74
C MET A 17 -4.44 -15.15 -5.18
N ASP A 18 -3.94 -14.88 -6.38
CA ASP A 18 -2.71 -15.49 -6.88
C ASP A 18 -1.50 -14.54 -6.80
N ASP A 19 -0.35 -15.05 -7.23
CA ASP A 19 0.91 -14.32 -7.18
C ASP A 19 0.89 -13.07 -8.08
N VAL A 20 0.19 -13.10 -9.21
CA VAL A 20 0.13 -11.97 -10.15
C VAL A 20 -0.65 -10.82 -9.52
N GLU A 21 -1.84 -11.10 -8.98
CA GLU A 21 -2.66 -10.13 -8.26
C GLU A 21 -1.93 -9.59 -7.03
N PHE A 22 -1.25 -10.48 -6.28
CA PHE A 22 -0.49 -10.09 -5.10
C PHE A 22 0.66 -9.14 -5.42
N VAL A 23 1.44 -9.44 -6.46
CA VAL A 23 2.56 -8.58 -6.91
C VAL A 23 2.06 -7.25 -7.45
N LEU A 24 0.98 -7.25 -8.25
CA LEU A 24 0.38 -6.03 -8.77
C LEU A 24 -0.14 -5.13 -7.65
N LEU A 25 -0.76 -5.70 -6.60
CA LEU A 25 -1.21 -4.92 -5.45
C LEU A 25 -0.06 -4.32 -4.65
N LYS A 26 1.04 -5.05 -4.49
CA LYS A 26 2.26 -4.48 -3.88
C LYS A 26 2.81 -3.31 -4.68
N ALA A 27 2.83 -3.41 -6.01
CA ALA A 27 3.26 -2.32 -6.86
C ALA A 27 2.32 -1.11 -6.73
N ILE A 28 1.00 -1.32 -6.74
CA ILE A 28 0.01 -0.24 -6.55
C ILE A 28 0.20 0.44 -5.19
N LEU A 29 0.46 -0.33 -4.13
CA LEU A 29 0.71 0.19 -2.79
C LEU A 29 2.03 0.96 -2.70
N LEU A 30 3.09 0.46 -3.35
CA LEU A 30 4.39 1.12 -3.39
C LEU A 30 4.30 2.51 -4.02
N PHE A 31 3.49 2.65 -5.07
CA PHE A 31 3.25 3.93 -5.76
C PHE A 31 2.03 4.69 -5.19
N ALA A 32 1.55 4.38 -3.98
CA ALA A 32 0.39 5.04 -3.38
C ALA A 32 0.74 6.36 -2.66
N GLU A 33 1.94 6.45 -2.06
CA GLU A 33 2.42 7.65 -1.36
C GLU A 33 3.32 8.50 -2.28
N ASP A 34 3.11 9.81 -2.30
CA ASP A 34 3.86 10.77 -3.13
C ASP A 34 4.49 11.92 -2.33
N HIS A 35 4.50 11.78 -1.00
CA HIS A 35 5.01 12.78 -0.08
C HIS A 35 6.52 12.99 -0.25
N GLY A 36 6.97 14.26 -0.21
CA GLY A 36 8.39 14.60 -0.32
C GLY A 36 8.99 14.51 -1.73
N LEU A 37 8.21 14.12 -2.74
CA LEU A 37 8.68 14.05 -4.13
C LEU A 37 8.58 15.40 -4.85
N SER A 38 9.47 15.62 -5.83
CA SER A 38 9.36 16.75 -6.77
C SER A 38 8.12 16.62 -7.65
N SER A 39 7.76 17.67 -8.39
CA SER A 39 6.68 17.65 -9.38
C SER A 39 6.83 16.51 -10.38
N GLU A 40 8.05 16.30 -10.87
CA GLU A 40 8.39 15.24 -11.82
C GLU A 40 8.28 13.87 -11.14
N GLY A 41 8.76 13.73 -9.91
CA GLY A 41 8.64 12.50 -9.12
C GLY A 41 7.18 12.10 -8.89
N LYS A 42 6.31 13.06 -8.52
CA LYS A 42 4.87 12.83 -8.38
C LYS A 42 4.22 12.36 -9.68
N ALA A 43 4.60 12.97 -10.81
CA ALA A 43 4.10 12.55 -12.12
C ALA A 43 4.51 11.11 -12.47
N VAL A 44 5.76 10.72 -12.18
CA VAL A 44 6.26 9.35 -12.39
C VAL A 44 5.51 8.34 -11.51
N VAL A 45 5.30 8.67 -10.22
CA VAL A 45 4.57 7.81 -9.29
C VAL A 45 3.11 7.65 -9.72
N ALA A 46 2.41 8.74 -10.04
CA ALA A 46 1.03 8.70 -10.51
C ALA A 46 0.87 7.84 -11.78
N LYS A 47 1.74 8.05 -12.77
CA LYS A 47 1.76 7.27 -14.02
C LYS A 47 2.05 5.79 -13.76
N SER A 48 2.96 5.48 -12.83
CA SER A 48 3.30 4.11 -12.47
C SER A 48 2.13 3.42 -11.78
N LYS A 49 1.49 4.08 -10.81
CA LYS A 49 0.28 3.57 -10.13
C LYS A 49 -0.83 3.26 -11.13
N GLU A 50 -1.11 4.17 -12.05
CA GLU A 50 -2.11 3.97 -13.11
C GLU A 50 -1.77 2.79 -14.01
N ARG A 51 -0.50 2.65 -14.41
CA ARG A 51 -0.04 1.50 -15.21
C ARG A 51 -0.31 0.17 -14.50
N PHE A 52 -0.03 0.07 -13.19
CA PHE A 52 -0.27 -1.17 -12.44
C PHE A 52 -1.75 -1.43 -12.18
N LEU A 53 -2.57 -0.40 -11.99
CA LEU A 53 -4.03 -0.53 -11.92
C LEU A 53 -4.61 -1.07 -13.23
N ASN A 54 -4.18 -0.53 -14.37
CA ASN A 54 -4.60 -0.99 -15.68
C ASN A 54 -4.14 -2.44 -15.94
N ALA A 55 -2.92 -2.79 -15.54
CA ALA A 55 -2.42 -4.16 -15.62
C ALA A 55 -3.23 -5.13 -14.75
N LEU A 56 -3.61 -4.73 -13.53
CA LEU A 56 -4.46 -5.53 -12.64
C LEU A 56 -5.84 -5.75 -13.25
N TYR A 57 -6.47 -4.69 -13.77
CA TYR A 57 -7.76 -4.81 -14.45
C TYR A 57 -7.67 -5.74 -15.67
N ALA A 58 -6.67 -5.55 -16.53
CA ALA A 58 -6.47 -6.38 -17.71
C ALA A 58 -6.22 -7.86 -17.34
N TYR A 59 -5.40 -8.11 -16.32
CA TYR A 59 -5.16 -9.47 -15.83
C TYR A 59 -6.45 -10.13 -15.33
N VAL A 60 -7.18 -9.45 -14.45
CA VAL A 60 -8.45 -9.95 -13.91
C VAL A 60 -9.45 -10.21 -15.04
N ARG A 61 -9.63 -9.25 -15.95
CA ARG A 61 -10.57 -9.34 -17.07
C ARG A 61 -10.29 -10.52 -18.00
N ASN A 62 -9.03 -10.86 -18.20
CA ASN A 62 -8.61 -11.87 -19.17
C ASN A 62 -8.42 -13.27 -18.55
N GLN A 63 -8.14 -13.35 -17.25
CA GLN A 63 -7.69 -14.60 -16.60
C GLN A 63 -8.56 -15.04 -15.41
N LYS A 64 -9.44 -14.17 -14.89
CA LYS A 64 -10.17 -14.43 -13.64
C LYS A 64 -11.69 -14.42 -13.79
N VAL A 65 -12.23 -13.68 -14.75
CA VAL A 65 -13.67 -13.47 -14.89
C VAL A 65 -14.09 -13.33 -16.35
N ASP A 66 -15.33 -13.71 -16.64
CA ASP A 66 -15.85 -13.76 -18.01
C ASP A 66 -16.39 -12.42 -18.53
N ASP A 67 -16.75 -11.49 -17.63
CA ASP A 67 -17.29 -10.18 -17.99
C ASP A 67 -16.56 -8.98 -17.34
N ALA A 68 -16.82 -7.79 -17.89
CA ALA A 68 -16.23 -6.55 -17.41
C ALA A 68 -16.77 -6.08 -16.04
N PRO A 69 -18.08 -6.18 -15.73
CA PRO A 69 -18.59 -5.83 -14.40
C PRO A 69 -17.97 -6.63 -13.25
N HIS A 70 -17.80 -7.94 -13.41
CA HIS A 70 -17.15 -8.77 -12.39
C HIS A 70 -15.67 -8.43 -12.25
N ALA A 71 -15.00 -8.04 -13.33
CA ALA A 71 -13.59 -7.59 -13.27
C ALA A 71 -13.47 -6.31 -12.43
N THR A 72 -14.33 -5.33 -12.71
CA THR A 72 -14.40 -4.08 -11.96
C THR A 72 -14.72 -4.34 -10.49
N CYS A 73 -15.68 -5.22 -10.20
CA CYS A 73 -16.06 -5.57 -8.83
C CYS A 73 -14.88 -6.22 -8.06
N ARG A 74 -14.12 -7.12 -8.71
CA ARG A 74 -12.94 -7.73 -8.10
C ARG A 74 -11.83 -6.71 -7.83
N VAL A 75 -11.52 -5.84 -8.80
CA VAL A 75 -10.54 -4.75 -8.60
C VAL A 75 -10.97 -3.83 -7.47
N ALA A 76 -12.26 -3.47 -7.38
CA ALA A 76 -12.79 -2.67 -6.29
C ALA A 76 -12.60 -3.34 -4.92
N LYS A 77 -12.85 -4.65 -4.82
CA LYS A 77 -12.58 -5.43 -3.58
C LYS A 77 -11.10 -5.38 -3.18
N PHE A 78 -10.19 -5.43 -4.15
CA PHE A 78 -8.76 -5.25 -3.86
C PHE A 78 -8.42 -3.82 -3.41
N MET A 79 -9.06 -2.79 -3.97
CA MET A 79 -8.86 -1.42 -3.49
C MET A 79 -9.34 -1.25 -2.04
N LEU A 80 -10.47 -1.88 -1.66
CA LEU A 80 -10.94 -1.91 -0.28
C LEU A 80 -9.97 -2.62 0.66
N LEU A 81 -9.36 -3.72 0.21
CA LEU A 81 -8.30 -4.41 0.93
C LEU A 81 -7.08 -3.51 1.17
N LEU A 82 -6.64 -2.77 0.15
CA LEU A 82 -5.55 -1.80 0.29
C LEU A 82 -5.88 -0.69 1.29
N SER A 83 -7.11 -0.16 1.27
CA SER A 83 -7.55 0.84 2.26
C SER A 83 -7.50 0.28 3.69
N ALA A 84 -7.93 -0.96 3.90
CA ALA A 84 -7.84 -1.62 5.21
C ALA A 84 -6.38 -1.82 5.64
N LEU A 85 -5.49 -2.18 4.71
CA LEU A 85 -4.06 -2.32 4.97
C LEU A 85 -3.41 -0.98 5.35
N THR A 86 -3.77 0.11 4.67
CA THR A 86 -3.30 1.47 5.03
C THR A 86 -3.73 1.86 6.44
N ALA A 87 -4.98 1.59 6.82
CA ALA A 87 -5.44 1.85 8.19
C ALA A 87 -4.67 1.04 9.23
N LEU A 88 -4.39 -0.25 8.97
CA LEU A 88 -3.56 -1.07 9.85
C LEU A 88 -2.12 -0.56 9.93
N ASN A 89 -1.56 -0.07 8.83
CA ASN A 89 -0.23 0.54 8.80
C ASN A 89 -0.15 1.77 9.71
N HIS A 90 -1.16 2.64 9.68
CA HIS A 90 -1.22 3.79 10.59
C HIS A 90 -1.28 3.37 12.07
N LEU A 91 -2.10 2.37 12.40
CA LEU A 91 -2.17 1.85 13.76
C LEU A 91 -0.83 1.27 14.24
N MET A 92 -0.12 0.54 13.37
CA MET A 92 1.22 0.02 13.70
C MET A 92 2.24 1.15 13.88
N LYS A 93 2.17 2.22 13.08
CA LYS A 93 3.00 3.42 13.26
C LYS A 93 2.78 4.06 14.62
N GLU A 94 1.52 4.22 15.05
CA GLU A 94 1.20 4.75 16.37
C GLU A 94 1.70 3.85 17.50
N GLU A 95 1.56 2.53 17.38
CA GLU A 95 2.07 1.56 18.36
C GLU A 95 3.59 1.67 18.53
N VAL A 96 4.36 1.74 17.42
CA VAL A 96 5.83 1.89 17.46
C VAL A 96 6.23 3.20 18.16
N GLN A 97 5.58 4.30 17.82
CA GLN A 97 5.84 5.61 18.45
C GLN A 97 5.53 5.58 19.95
N MET A 98 4.41 4.97 20.35
CA MET A 98 4.04 4.83 21.76
C MET A 98 5.04 3.98 22.53
N MET A 99 5.46 2.84 21.98
CA MET A 99 6.44 1.96 22.63
C MET A 99 7.80 2.63 22.81
N SER A 100 8.23 3.43 21.83
CA SER A 100 9.44 4.24 21.93
C SER A 100 9.30 5.36 22.97
N LEU A 101 8.16 6.06 23.03
CA LEU A 101 7.92 7.16 23.98
C LEU A 101 8.02 6.71 25.44
N PHE A 102 7.48 5.52 25.76
CA PHE A 102 7.54 4.96 27.12
C PHE A 102 8.80 4.14 27.40
N ASN A 103 9.75 4.12 26.46
CA ASN A 103 10.99 3.35 26.53
C ASN A 103 10.75 1.86 26.85
N ILE A 104 9.68 1.29 26.27
CA ILE A 104 9.29 -0.12 26.47
C ILE A 104 10.16 -1.03 25.59
N ILE A 105 10.41 -0.59 24.35
CA ILE A 105 11.32 -1.24 23.40
C ILE A 105 12.20 -0.17 22.76
N GLU A 106 13.49 -0.45 22.67
CA GLU A 106 14.45 0.34 21.91
C GLU A 106 14.50 -0.17 20.47
N PHE A 107 13.84 0.55 19.56
CA PHE A 107 13.89 0.25 18.12
C PHE A 107 15.16 0.82 17.50
N ASP A 108 15.71 0.17 16.48
CA ASP A 108 16.81 0.72 15.71
C ASP A 108 16.41 2.00 14.93
N GLU A 109 17.41 2.76 14.49
CA GLU A 109 17.24 4.03 13.81
C GLU A 109 16.42 3.93 12.51
N LEU A 110 16.55 2.82 11.77
CA LEU A 110 15.84 2.60 10.53
C LEU A 110 14.34 2.41 10.80
N ILE A 111 13.99 1.54 11.75
CA ILE A 111 12.59 1.30 12.16
C ILE A 111 11.97 2.61 12.65
N GLN A 112 12.66 3.34 13.53
CA GLN A 112 12.15 4.62 14.01
C GLN A 112 11.91 5.60 12.86
N THR A 113 12.85 5.69 11.93
CA THR A 113 12.76 6.63 10.80
C THR A 113 11.65 6.27 9.81
N CYS A 114 11.43 4.99 9.53
CA CYS A 114 10.33 4.54 8.68
C CYS A 114 8.93 4.79 9.28
N HIS A 115 8.83 4.87 10.62
CA HIS A 115 7.58 5.14 11.33
C HIS A 115 7.41 6.61 11.73
N LYS A 116 8.34 7.51 11.35
CA LYS A 116 8.15 8.96 11.52
C LYS A 116 6.99 9.43 10.64
N SER A 117 6.09 10.21 11.22
CA SER A 117 4.92 10.79 10.52
C SER A 117 5.29 11.95 9.59
N THR A 118 6.51 12.48 9.72
CA THR A 118 7.01 13.60 8.92
C THR A 118 7.80 13.05 7.74
N PRO A 119 7.42 13.36 6.48
CA PRO A 119 8.23 12.99 5.33
C PRO A 119 9.61 13.66 5.45
N PRO A 120 10.69 13.01 4.97
CA PRO A 120 12.00 13.65 4.91
C PRO A 120 11.89 14.94 4.09
N ILE A 121 12.30 16.06 4.69
CA ILE A 121 12.33 17.36 4.01
C ILE A 121 13.45 17.27 2.97
N CYS A 122 13.08 17.22 1.70
CA CYS A 122 14.05 17.39 0.62
C CYS A 122 14.42 18.89 0.60
N SER A 123 15.52 19.26 1.25
CA SER A 123 16.10 20.58 1.07
C SER A 123 16.60 20.68 -0.37
N SER A 124 15.88 21.43 -1.21
CA SER A 124 16.40 21.81 -2.52
C SER A 124 17.78 22.47 -2.30
N PRO A 125 18.84 22.07 -3.03
CA PRO A 125 20.11 22.77 -2.94
C PRO A 125 19.88 24.21 -3.34
N SER A 126 20.23 25.13 -2.44
CA SER A 126 20.23 26.57 -2.69
C SER A 126 21.03 26.83 -3.96
N ARG A 127 20.36 27.30 -5.01
CA ARG A 127 21.04 27.85 -6.19
C ARG A 127 21.64 29.21 -5.87
#